data_AF-A0A7W0UC16-F1
#
_entry.id   AF-A0A7W0UC16-F1
#
_cell.length_a   1.000
_cell.length_b   1.000
_cell.length_c   1.000
_cell.angle_alpha   90.00
_cell.angle_beta   90.00
_cell.angle_gamma   90.00
#
_symmetry.space_group_name_H-M   'P 1'
#
loop_
_entity.id
_entity.type
_entity.pdbx_description
1 polymer ?
#
loop_
_entity_poly.entity_id
_entity_poly.type
_entity_poly.pdbx_seq_one_letter_code
_entity_poly.pdbx_strand_id
1 'polypeptide(L)' 'MNDRGFHYIDEDLGESWIEDWAAVGVRELEALLANHAAFRGYLDTVEE' A
#
# COMPACT_ATOMS: atom_id res chain seq x y z
N MET A 1 -10.77 21.96 0.55
CA MET A 1 -11.21 22.05 1.96
C MET A 1 -10.44 20.99 2.71
N ASN A 2 -9.89 21.33 3.88
CA ASN A 2 -9.01 20.43 4.63
C ASN A 2 -9.89 19.40 5.33
N ASP A 3 -10.17 18.28 4.67
CA ASP A 3 -10.91 17.11 5.19
C ASP A 3 -10.08 16.33 6.23
N ARG A 4 -9.49 17.04 7.19
CA ARG A 4 -9.03 16.41 8.43
C ARG A 4 -10.22 16.32 9.37
N GLY A 5 -11.29 15.69 8.87
CA GLY A 5 -12.44 15.29 9.67
C GLY A 5 -11.91 14.59 10.92
N PHE A 6 -12.51 14.90 12.07
CA PHE A 6 -12.14 14.26 13.32
C PHE A 6 -12.13 12.74 13.14
N HIS A 7 -10.95 12.13 13.15
CA HIS A 7 -10.83 10.67 13.23
C HIS A 7 -11.26 10.28 14.64
N TYR A 8 -12.41 9.61 14.75
CA TYR A 8 -12.91 9.13 16.03
C TYR A 8 -12.18 7.83 16.37
N ILE A 9 -11.74 7.69 17.61
CA ILE A 9 -11.09 6.46 18.12
C ILE A 9 -12.00 5.23 17.92
N ASP A 10 -13.33 5.43 17.84
CA ASP A 10 -14.30 4.37 17.53
C ASP A 10 -14.09 3.75 16.13
N GLU A 11 -13.55 4.48 15.16
CA GLU A 11 -13.21 3.94 13.83
C GLU A 11 -11.97 3.03 13.90
N ASP A 12 -11.03 3.32 14.82
CA ASP A 12 -9.87 2.48 15.10
C ASP A 12 -10.23 1.24 15.97
N LEU A 13 -11.41 1.23 16.59
CA LEU A 13 -11.94 0.14 17.40
C LEU A 13 -12.97 -0.72 16.65
N GLY A 14 -13.26 -0.39 15.39
CA GLY A 14 -14.10 -1.21 14.53
C GLY A 14 -13.49 -2.59 14.33
N GLU A 15 -14.33 -3.64 14.29
CA GLU A 15 -13.85 -5.03 14.10
C GLU A 15 -12.98 -5.18 12.82
N SER A 16 -13.21 -4.35 11.80
CA SER A 16 -12.47 -4.37 10.52
C SER A 16 -11.19 -3.53 10.50
N TRP A 17 -10.89 -2.72 11.52
CA TRP A 17 -9.79 -1.75 11.45
C TRP A 17 -8.43 -2.39 11.13
N ILE A 18 -8.13 -3.53 11.75
CA ILE A 18 -6.89 -4.28 11.50
C ILE A 18 -6.87 -4.83 10.06
N GLU A 19 -8.02 -5.28 9.55
CA GLU A 19 -8.15 -5.83 8.20
C GLU A 19 -7.98 -4.73 7.14
N ASP A 20 -8.58 -3.57 7.36
CA ASP A 20 -8.47 -2.40 6.50
C ASP A 20 -7.04 -1.85 6.49
N TRP A 21 -6.40 -1.74 7.67
CA TRP A 21 -4.99 -1.34 7.79
C TRP A 21 -4.05 -2.32 7.08
N ALA A 22 -4.27 -3.62 7.28
CA ALA A 22 -3.48 -4.65 6.62
C ALA A 22 -3.66 -4.64 5.10
N ALA A 23 -4.89 -4.45 4.61
CA ALA A 23 -5.18 -4.38 3.17
C ALA A 23 -4.47 -3.19 2.50
N VAL A 24 -4.44 -2.03 3.16
CA VAL A 24 -3.64 -0.87 2.68
C VAL A 24 -2.16 -1.21 2.66
N GLY A 25 -1.63 -1.78 3.74
CA GLY A 25 -0.21 -2.17 3.82
C GLY A 25 0.20 -3.16 2.73
N VAL A 26 -0.62 -4.18 2.45
CA VAL A 26 -0.38 -5.17 1.40
C VAL A 26 -0.34 -4.51 0.03
N ARG A 27 -1.29 -3.63 -0.29
CA ARG A 27 -1.33 -2.92 -1.58
C ARG A 27 -0.09 -2.07 -1.83
N GLU A 28 0.41 -1.38 -0.81
CA GLU A 28 1.64 -0.58 -0.92
C GLU A 28 2.87 -1.47 -1.18
N LEU A 29 2.95 -2.62 -0.51
CA LEU A 29 4.02 -3.60 -0.75
C LEU A 29 3.95 -4.20 -2.16
N GLU A 30 2.77 -4.56 -2.64
CA GLU A 30 2.57 -5.06 -3.99
C GLU A 30 2.99 -4.03 -5.05
N ALA A 31 2.64 -2.75 -4.86
CA ALA A 31 3.05 -1.68 -5.75
C ALA A 31 4.58 -1.50 -5.79
N LEU A 32 5.24 -1.56 -4.63
CA LEU A 32 6.70 -1.50 -4.53
C LEU A 32 7.36 -2.68 -5.25
N LEU A 33 6.86 -3.91 -5.01
CA LEU A 33 7.38 -5.13 -5.62
C LEU A 33 7.18 -5.14 -7.14
N ALA A 34 6.03 -4.67 -7.64
CA ALA A 34 5.77 -4.55 -9.07
C ALA A 34 6.76 -3.60 -9.75
N ASN A 35 7.03 -2.44 -9.15
CA ASN A 35 8.05 -1.51 -9.65
C ASN A 35 9.46 -2.14 -9.65
N HIS A 36 9.81 -2.85 -8.57
CA HIS A 36 11.09 -3.56 -8.49
C HIS A 36 11.23 -4.63 -9.58
N ALA A 37 10.18 -5.44 -9.78
CA ALA A 37 10.16 -6.47 -10.81
C ALA A 37 10.27 -5.87 -12.23
N ALA A 38 9.58 -4.75 -12.50
CA ALA A 38 9.69 -4.04 -13.78
C ALA A 38 11.11 -3.53 -14.02
N PHE A 39 11.76 -2.98 -12.99
CA PHE A 39 13.16 -2.54 -13.08
C PHE A 39 14.12 -3.69 -13.34
N ARG A 40 13.93 -4.83 -12.66
CA ARG A 40 14.71 -6.05 -12.91
C ARG A 40 14.55 -6.53 -14.35
N GLY A 41 13.33 -6.61 -14.84
CA GLY A 41 13.06 -6.99 -16.24
C GLY A 41 13.69 -6.03 -17.24
N TYR A 42 13.70 -4.73 -16.97
CA TYR A 42 14.44 -3.77 -17.80
C TYR A 42 15.95 -4.04 -17.83
N LEU A 43 16.57 -4.30 -16.67
CA LEU A 43 18.00 -4.62 -16.63
C LEU A 43 18.33 -5.87 -17.43
N ASP A 44 17.51 -6.92 -17.31
CA ASP A 44 17.69 -8.15 -18.08
C ASP A 44 17.64 -7.88 -19.60
N THR A 45 16.83 -6.92 -20.07
CA THR A 45 16.79 -6.54 -21.52
C THR A 45 17.98 -5.71 -21.99
N VAL A 46 18.73 -5.08 -21.08
CA VAL A 46 19.87 -4.21 -21.43
C VAL A 46 21.20 -4.96 -21.27
N GLU A 47 21.22 -6.07 -20.53
CA GLU A 47 22.39 -6.95 -20.39
C GLU A 47 22.56 -7.96 -21.56
N GLU A 48 21.54 -8.12 -22.42
CA GLU A 48 21.60 -8.86 -23.71
C GLU A 48 22.06 -7.98 -24.89
#